data_AF-A0A640NQQ1-F1
#
_entry.id   AF-A0A640NQQ1-F1
#
_cell.length_a   1.000
_cell.length_b   1.000
_cell.length_c   1.000
_cell.angle_alpha   90.00
_cell.angle_beta   90.00
_cell.angle_gamma   90.00
#
_symmetry.space_group_name_H-M   'P 1'
#
loop_
_entity.id
_entity.type
_entity.pdbx_description
1 polymer ?
#
loop_
_entity_poly.entity_id
_entity_poly.type
_entity_poly.pdbx_seq_one_letter_code
_entity_poly.pdbx_strand_id
1 'polypeptide(L)'
;MASYNKLPQESKQGISEIKYAPSKTNKDLINVYMNDGNRVIVNISDLSEKMAYYSQVAEQMDKPGIVDMEVGIFSYPYEKESEETGSEVSEDSAVENQEVVDPNAGVATDEANNGTPTNGENQEVQQAE
;
A
#
# COMPACT_ATOMS: atom_id res chain seq x y z
N MET A 1 -0.18 2.18 17.82
CA MET A 1 -1.15 1.86 18.91
C MET A 1 -2.03 3.02 19.38
N ALA A 2 -1.54 4.27 19.53
CA ALA A 2 -2.32 5.34 20.15
C ALA A 2 -3.72 5.58 19.51
N SER A 3 -3.83 5.53 18.18
CA SER A 3 -5.08 5.71 17.44
C SER A 3 -6.12 4.60 17.71
N TYR A 4 -5.69 3.33 17.73
CA TYR A 4 -6.59 2.20 18.01
C TYR A 4 -7.25 2.30 19.39
N ASN A 5 -6.48 2.71 20.41
CA ASN A 5 -7.01 2.83 21.77
C ASN A 5 -8.11 3.90 21.91
N LYS A 6 -8.15 4.90 21.00
CA LYS A 6 -9.16 5.96 20.97
C LYS A 6 -10.47 5.55 20.31
N LEU A 7 -10.52 4.42 19.59
CA LEU A 7 -11.74 3.96 18.94
C LEU A 7 -12.87 3.68 19.95
N PRO A 8 -14.15 3.90 19.60
CA PRO A 8 -15.29 3.40 20.36
C PRO A 8 -15.19 1.90 20.61
N GLN A 9 -15.81 1.41 21.70
CA GLN A 9 -15.74 -0.01 22.06
C GLN A 9 -16.38 -0.90 20.97
N GLU A 10 -17.47 -0.45 20.37
CA GLU A 10 -18.17 -1.14 19.28
C GLU A 10 -17.26 -1.30 18.05
N SER A 11 -16.59 -0.22 17.62
CA SER A 11 -15.63 -0.26 16.51
C SER A 11 -14.47 -1.24 16.78
N LYS A 12 -13.99 -1.34 18.03
CA LYS A 12 -12.97 -2.33 18.41
C LYS A 12 -13.50 -3.77 18.38
N GLN A 13 -14.74 -3.99 18.79
CA GLN A 13 -15.40 -5.30 18.76
C GLN A 13 -15.74 -5.76 17.34
N GLY A 14 -15.88 -4.83 16.39
CA GLY A 14 -16.06 -5.13 14.97
C GLY A 14 -14.79 -5.57 14.23
N ILE A 15 -13.60 -5.39 14.80
CA ILE A 15 -12.32 -5.70 14.14
C ILE A 15 -11.90 -7.14 14.43
N SER A 16 -11.50 -7.88 13.40
CA SER A 16 -10.92 -9.23 13.50
C SER A 16 -9.39 -9.18 13.53
N GLU A 17 -8.77 -8.42 12.63
CA GLU A 17 -7.31 -8.34 12.47
C GLU A 17 -6.90 -6.95 11.94
N ILE A 18 -5.69 -6.48 12.28
CA ILE A 18 -5.08 -5.29 11.67
C ILE A 18 -3.70 -5.67 11.15
N LYS A 19 -3.47 -5.50 9.84
CA LYS A 19 -2.17 -5.72 9.18
C LYS A 19 -1.55 -4.40 8.79
N TYR A 20 -0.27 -4.25 9.08
CA TYR A 20 0.54 -3.18 8.52
C TYR A 20 0.79 -3.48 7.04
N ALA A 21 0.46 -2.54 6.17
CA ALA A 21 0.45 -2.72 4.72
C ALA A 21 1.02 -1.48 4.00
N PRO A 22 2.24 -1.03 4.35
CA PRO A 22 2.83 0.16 3.77
C PRO A 22 3.04 -0.02 2.26
N SER A 23 2.74 1.01 1.48
CA SER A 23 3.05 1.07 0.06
C SER A 23 4.29 1.92 -0.21
N LYS A 24 4.79 1.88 -1.45
CA LYS A 24 5.93 2.71 -1.92
C LYS A 24 5.67 4.21 -1.72
N THR A 25 4.40 4.63 -1.74
CA THR A 25 3.96 6.02 -1.65
C THR A 25 3.41 6.37 -0.25
N ASN A 26 2.83 5.40 0.46
CA ASN A 26 2.18 5.60 1.75
C ASN A 26 2.70 4.62 2.81
N LYS A 27 3.55 5.12 3.72
CA LYS A 27 4.14 4.33 4.81
C LYS A 27 3.20 4.17 6.02
N ASP A 28 2.13 4.95 6.12
CA ASP A 28 1.21 4.89 7.25
C ASP A 28 0.01 3.97 7.00
N LEU A 29 0.03 3.21 5.91
CA LEU A 29 -1.09 2.40 5.43
C LEU A 29 -1.28 1.11 6.24
N ILE A 30 -2.52 0.85 6.66
CA ILE A 30 -2.96 -0.38 7.34
C ILE A 30 -4.22 -0.95 6.69
N ASN A 31 -4.30 -2.28 6.68
CA ASN A 31 -5.49 -3.04 6.33
C ASN A 31 -6.16 -3.54 7.61
N VAL A 32 -7.38 -3.10 7.87
CA VAL A 32 -8.22 -3.56 8.99
C VAL A 32 -9.24 -4.56 8.44
N TYR A 33 -9.25 -5.77 8.95
CA TYR A 33 -10.22 -6.79 8.62
C TYR A 33 -11.35 -6.74 9.66
N MET A 34 -12.58 -6.81 9.18
CA MET A 34 -13.79 -6.65 9.99
C MET A 34 -14.53 -7.98 10.14
N ASN A 35 -15.26 -8.14 11.24
CA ASN A 35 -16.03 -9.36 11.56
C ASN A 35 -17.24 -9.59 10.64
N ASP A 36 -17.66 -8.57 9.88
CA ASP A 36 -18.71 -8.63 8.85
C ASP A 36 -18.18 -9.06 7.46
N GLY A 37 -16.87 -9.30 7.34
CA GLY A 37 -16.20 -9.70 6.09
C GLY A 37 -15.62 -8.55 5.28
N ASN A 38 -15.84 -7.29 5.66
CA ASN A 38 -15.24 -6.15 4.97
C ASN A 38 -13.75 -5.97 5.31
N ARG A 39 -13.04 -5.28 4.42
CA ARG A 39 -11.66 -4.80 4.64
C ARG A 39 -11.64 -3.28 4.55
N VAL A 40 -11.18 -2.61 5.60
CA VAL A 40 -10.93 -1.16 5.56
C VAL A 40 -9.46 -0.90 5.27
N ILE A 41 -9.18 -0.02 4.32
CA ILE A 41 -7.84 0.46 3.97
C ILE A 41 -7.73 1.89 4.50
N VAL A 42 -6.79 2.18 5.42
CA VAL A 42 -6.75 3.48 6.10
C VAL A 42 -5.34 3.84 6.60
N ASN A 43 -5.08 5.13 6.82
CA ASN A 43 -3.86 5.57 7.48
C ASN A 43 -3.91 5.34 9.00
N ILE A 44 -2.79 4.94 9.62
CA ILE A 44 -2.62 4.78 11.08
C ILE A 44 -3.00 6.06 11.83
N SER A 45 -2.65 7.23 11.26
CA SER A 45 -2.94 8.55 11.82
C SER A 45 -4.45 8.83 11.84
N ASP A 46 -5.16 8.46 10.77
CA ASP A 46 -6.58 8.78 10.56
C ASP A 46 -7.53 7.72 11.12
N LEU A 47 -7.03 6.51 11.45
CA LEU A 47 -7.80 5.36 11.90
C LEU A 47 -8.86 5.71 12.95
N SER A 48 -8.52 6.54 13.95
CA SER A 48 -9.44 6.89 15.03
C SER A 48 -10.60 7.78 14.59
N GLU A 49 -10.42 8.57 13.54
CA GLU A 49 -11.41 9.51 13.02
C GLU A 49 -12.26 8.84 11.94
N LYS A 50 -11.61 8.18 10.96
CA LYS A 50 -12.30 7.59 9.82
C LYS A 50 -13.13 6.34 10.18
N MET A 51 -12.69 5.54 11.15
CA MET A 51 -13.49 4.40 11.65
C MET A 51 -14.78 4.81 12.38
N ALA A 52 -14.95 6.08 12.79
CA ALA A 52 -16.21 6.55 13.36
C ALA A 52 -17.35 6.54 12.32
N TYR A 53 -17.02 6.61 11.03
CA TYR A 53 -17.98 6.57 9.92
C TYR A 53 -18.23 5.14 9.41
N TYR A 54 -17.43 4.16 9.82
CA TYR A 54 -17.45 2.81 9.25
C TYR A 54 -18.83 2.16 9.27
N SER A 55 -19.55 2.22 10.40
CA SER A 55 -20.88 1.59 10.53
C SER A 55 -21.87 2.12 9.49
N GLN A 56 -21.87 3.43 9.24
CA GLN A 56 -22.75 4.07 8.26
C GLN A 56 -22.42 3.65 6.82
N VAL A 57 -21.15 3.36 6.52
CA VAL A 57 -20.71 2.86 5.21
C VAL A 57 -21.10 1.39 5.04
N ALA A 58 -20.84 0.57 6.06
CA ALA A 58 -21.18 -0.86 6.06
C ALA A 58 -22.70 -1.09 5.89
N GLU A 59 -23.54 -0.26 6.53
CA GLU A 59 -25.00 -0.27 6.34
C GLU A 59 -25.46 0.05 4.91
N GLN A 60 -24.63 0.71 4.10
CA GLN A 60 -24.92 1.05 2.69
C GLN A 60 -24.36 0.01 1.70
N MET A 61 -23.60 -0.99 2.16
CA MET A 61 -23.00 -2.01 1.32
C MET A 61 -23.91 -3.25 1.21
N ASP A 62 -24.41 -3.54 0.02
CA ASP A 62 -25.22 -4.75 -0.24
C ASP A 62 -24.46 -6.08 -0.04
N LYS A 63 -23.12 -6.04 -0.07
CA LYS A 63 -22.22 -7.20 -0.07
C LYS A 63 -20.89 -6.87 0.61
N PRO A 64 -20.19 -7.86 1.20
CA PRO A 64 -18.84 -7.69 1.69
C PRO A 64 -17.90 -7.15 0.60
N GLY A 65 -16.99 -6.26 1.02
CA GLY A 65 -16.07 -5.60 0.10
C GLY A 65 -14.96 -4.83 0.81
N ILE A 66 -14.39 -3.89 0.07
CA ILE A 66 -13.32 -3.01 0.52
C ILE A 66 -13.89 -1.62 0.77
N VAL A 67 -13.48 -1.01 1.88
CA VAL A 67 -13.75 0.39 2.21
C VAL A 67 -12.41 1.13 2.22
N ASP A 68 -12.17 1.92 1.18
CA ASP A 68 -11.00 2.79 1.08
C ASP A 68 -11.26 4.10 1.84
N MET A 69 -10.42 4.33 2.84
CA MET A 69 -10.38 5.49 3.72
C MET A 69 -9.02 6.22 3.66
N GLU A 70 -8.22 6.07 2.60
CA GLU A 70 -6.94 6.78 2.46
C GLU A 70 -7.16 8.29 2.23
N VAL A 71 -7.90 8.65 1.18
CA VAL A 71 -8.11 10.06 0.76
C VAL A 71 -9.56 10.55 0.92
N GLY A 72 -10.51 9.64 1.15
CA GLY A 72 -11.93 9.93 1.27
C GLY A 72 -12.65 8.83 2.04
N ILE A 73 -13.87 8.50 1.63
CA ILE A 73 -14.58 7.29 2.06
C ILE A 73 -15.24 6.71 0.80
N PHE A 74 -14.71 5.60 0.31
CA PHE A 74 -15.21 4.90 -0.87
C PHE A 74 -15.42 3.43 -0.53
N SER A 75 -16.46 2.80 -1.07
CA SER A 75 -16.78 1.40 -0.83
C SER A 75 -17.03 0.68 -2.14
N TYR A 76 -16.41 -0.48 -2.33
CA TYR A 76 -16.59 -1.33 -3.51
C TYR A 76 -16.66 -2.81 -3.10
N PRO A 77 -17.52 -3.63 -3.71
CA PRO A 77 -17.59 -5.06 -3.42
C PRO A 77 -16.27 -5.73 -3.79
N TYR A 78 -15.96 -6.86 -3.15
CA TYR A 78 -14.87 -7.70 -3.65
C TYR A 78 -15.14 -8.10 -5.11
N GLU A 79 -14.09 -8.14 -5.91
CA GLU A 79 -14.19 -8.73 -7.24
C GLU A 79 -14.61 -10.19 -7.09
N LYS A 80 -15.57 -10.62 -7.94
CA LYS A 80 -15.96 -12.02 -7.98
C LYS A 80 -14.88 -12.81 -8.69
N GLU A 81 -13.90 -13.27 -7.93
CA GLU A 81 -13.09 -14.41 -8.32
C GLU A 81 -14.05 -15.57 -8.62
N SER A 82 -14.16 -15.94 -9.90
CA SER A 82 -14.75 -17.21 -10.29
C SER A 82 -13.92 -18.33 -9.67
N GLU A 83 -14.58 -19.24 -8.95
CA GLU A 83 -14.01 -20.24 -8.04
C GLU A 83 -12.86 -21.10 -8.61
N GLU A 84 -11.64 -20.57 -8.70
CA GLU A 84 -10.41 -21.33 -8.98
C GLU A 84 -9.20 -20.73 -8.21
N THR A 85 -8.87 -21.37 -7.09
CA THR A 85 -7.57 -21.37 -6.39
C THR A 85 -6.67 -20.11 -6.46
N GLY A 86 -6.74 -19.25 -5.42
CA GLY A 86 -5.88 -18.07 -5.24
C GLY A 86 -5.05 -18.10 -3.94
N SER A 87 -4.29 -19.17 -3.69
CA SER A 87 -3.21 -19.14 -2.69
C SER A 87 -1.89 -18.79 -3.40
N GLU A 88 -1.05 -18.00 -2.71
CA GLU A 88 0.27 -17.53 -3.16
C GLU A 88 0.22 -16.38 -4.22
N VAL A 89 1.18 -15.44 -4.29
CA VAL A 89 2.57 -15.46 -3.77
C VAL A 89 3.08 -14.07 -3.34
N SER A 90 4.01 -14.06 -2.37
CA SER A 90 5.22 -13.20 -2.22
C SER A 90 5.20 -11.66 -2.33
N GLU A 91 5.78 -11.02 -1.31
CA GLU A 91 6.98 -10.16 -1.37
C GLU A 91 7.65 -10.29 0.01
N ASP A 92 8.78 -10.99 0.17
CA ASP A 92 10.18 -10.58 -0.07
C ASP A 92 10.91 -10.42 1.28
N SER A 93 11.56 -11.49 1.74
CA SER A 93 12.37 -11.52 2.96
C SER A 93 13.85 -11.47 2.60
N ALA A 94 14.43 -10.27 2.61
CA ALA A 94 15.87 -10.07 2.43
C ALA A 94 16.65 -10.41 3.72
N VAL A 95 17.50 -11.45 3.68
CA VAL A 95 18.58 -11.76 4.65
C VAL A 95 19.72 -12.40 3.85
N GLU A 96 20.71 -11.64 3.40
CA GLU A 96 22.00 -11.32 4.06
C GLU A 96 23.15 -12.27 3.66
N ASN A 97 24.33 -11.68 3.45
CA ASN A 97 25.50 -12.33 2.86
C ASN A 97 26.29 -13.16 3.89
N GLN A 98 26.73 -14.36 3.49
CA GLN A 98 28.13 -14.84 3.63
C GLN A 98 28.32 -16.29 3.12
N GLU A 99 29.16 -16.47 2.10
CA GLU A 99 30.29 -17.41 2.19
C GLU A 99 31.45 -16.95 1.27
N VAL A 100 32.68 -17.22 1.70
CA VAL A 100 33.95 -16.94 0.99
C VAL A 100 34.27 -18.08 -0.01
N VAL A 101 34.90 -17.87 -1.17
CA VAL A 101 36.35 -17.83 -1.52
C VAL A 101 36.46 -17.71 -3.06
N ASP A 102 37.58 -17.49 -3.78
CA ASP A 102 39.00 -17.20 -3.49
C ASP A 102 39.59 -16.38 -4.69
N PRO A 103 40.84 -15.87 -4.65
CA PRO A 103 41.34 -14.94 -5.66
C PRO A 103 42.16 -15.57 -6.82
N ASN A 104 42.39 -14.74 -7.85
CA ASN A 104 43.50 -14.74 -8.82
C ASN A 104 43.16 -15.07 -10.31
N ALA A 105 43.92 -14.44 -11.21
CA ALA A 105 43.85 -14.42 -12.68
C ALA A 105 42.59 -13.76 -13.31
N GLY A 106 42.67 -12.71 -14.13
CA GLY A 106 43.79 -11.84 -14.51
C GLY A 106 43.70 -11.35 -15.97
N VAL A 107 43.87 -10.04 -16.19
CA VAL A 107 44.02 -9.34 -17.50
C VAL A 107 42.77 -9.37 -18.41
N ALA A 108 42.36 -8.31 -19.16
CA ALA A 108 43.05 -7.10 -19.60
C ALA A 108 42.10 -5.89 -19.88
N THR A 109 42.65 -4.66 -19.86
CA THR A 109 42.52 -3.53 -20.85
C THR A 109 41.22 -3.34 -21.68
N ASP A 110 40.71 -2.14 -22.01
CA ASP A 110 41.04 -0.73 -21.70
C ASP A 110 39.86 0.18 -22.17
N GLU A 111 40.03 1.52 -22.12
CA GLU A 111 39.21 2.58 -22.77
C GLU A 111 37.74 2.75 -22.27
N ALA A 112 37.27 3.85 -21.64
CA ALA A 112 37.40 5.31 -21.81
C ALA A 112 36.25 5.98 -22.62
N ASN A 113 35.86 7.19 -22.19
CA ASN A 113 34.86 8.13 -22.77
C ASN A 113 33.37 7.82 -22.45
N ASN A 114 32.47 8.78 -22.20
CA ASN A 114 32.58 10.23 -21.94
C ASN A 114 31.23 10.79 -21.39
N GLY A 115 31.29 11.70 -20.41
CA GLY A 115 30.53 12.96 -20.43
C GLY A 115 29.09 13.06 -19.91
N THR A 116 28.91 13.75 -18.77
CA THR A 116 27.75 14.62 -18.46
C THR A 116 28.00 16.05 -19.00
N PRO A 117 27.05 17.03 -18.96
CA PRO A 117 25.58 17.01 -18.82
C PRO A 117 24.87 17.82 -19.95
N THR A 118 23.57 18.13 -19.86
CA THR A 118 23.02 19.53 -19.89
C THR A 118 21.48 19.64 -19.93
N ASN A 119 21.00 20.84 -19.56
CA ASN A 119 19.61 21.29 -19.40
C ASN A 119 18.92 21.68 -20.72
N GLY A 120 17.59 21.79 -20.73
CA GLY A 120 16.83 22.27 -21.89
C GLY A 120 15.38 22.65 -21.56
N GLU A 121 15.15 23.92 -21.22
CA GLU A 121 13.82 24.54 -21.21
C GLU A 121 13.20 24.56 -22.62
N ASN A 122 11.87 24.58 -22.71
CA ASN A 122 11.14 25.22 -23.80
C ASN A 122 9.68 25.49 -23.39
N GLN A 123 9.36 26.75 -23.13
CA GLN A 123 7.99 27.28 -23.22
C GLN A 123 7.88 28.00 -24.56
N GLU A 124 6.92 27.66 -25.43
CA GLU A 124 6.47 28.62 -26.45
C GLU A 124 5.08 28.30 -27.04
N VAL A 125 4.27 29.37 -27.17
CA VAL A 125 3.11 29.59 -28.07
C VAL A 125 1.92 28.57 -28.04
N GLN A 126 0.67 28.95 -28.33
CA GLN A 126 0.17 29.93 -29.31
C GLN A 126 -1.07 30.72 -28.85
N GLN A 127 -1.20 31.92 -29.43
CA GLN A 127 -2.44 32.70 -29.49
C GLN A 127 -3.31 32.21 -30.67
N ALA A 128 -4.63 32.28 -30.55
CA ALA A 128 -5.52 32.42 -31.70
C ALA A 128 -6.89 33.01 -31.26
N GLU A 129 -7.20 34.19 -31.83
CA GLU A 129 -8.52 34.78 -32.14
C GLU A 129 -9.63 34.84 -31.06
#